data_AF-A0A7K3XGI9-F1
#
_entry.id   AF-A0A7K3XGI9-F1
#
_cell.length_a   1.000
_cell.length_b   1.000
_cell.length_c   1.000
_cell.angle_alpha   90.00
_cell.angle_beta   90.00
_cell.angle_gamma   90.00
#
_symmetry.space_group_name_H-M   'P 1'
#
loop_
_entity.id
_entity.type
_entity.pdbx_description
1 polymer ?
#
loop_
_entity_poly.entity_id
_entity_poly.type
_entity_poly.pdbx_seq_one_letter_code
_entity_poly.pdbx_strand_id
1 'polypeptide(L)'
;MKAPDNWKDLCEHLTGMFGIDVDLNGVLFLVGIRERGLTFQNFSKEEKLNLINLGSCTLYHEMGLIESCGNDAEGWPVFRQKALAPVIAEELKLKTLQDCALRYFKKVFDGEV
;
A
#
# COMPACT_ATOMS: atom_id res chain seq x y z
N MET A 1 18.44 6.53 8.87
CA MET A 1 17.57 7.34 7.97
C MET A 1 16.41 7.83 8.82
N LYS A 2 15.96 9.08 8.69
CA LYS A 2 14.79 9.56 9.45
C LYS A 2 13.53 8.96 8.84
N ALA A 3 12.63 8.46 9.68
CA ALA A 3 11.32 8.03 9.22
C ALA A 3 10.52 9.27 8.76
N PRO A 4 9.73 9.16 7.67
CA PRO A 4 8.93 10.26 7.17
C PRO A 4 7.87 10.65 8.21
N ASP A 5 7.76 11.96 8.48
CA ASP A 5 6.84 12.45 9.51
C ASP A 5 5.45 12.77 8.95
N ASN A 6 5.37 13.09 7.66
CA ASN A 6 4.13 13.41 6.95
C ASN A 6 4.13 12.82 5.53
N TRP A 7 2.94 12.78 4.91
CA TRP A 7 2.75 12.27 3.55
C TRP A 7 3.69 12.92 2.52
N LYS A 8 3.92 14.23 2.64
CA LYS A 8 4.75 14.98 1.71
C LYS A 8 6.22 14.53 1.79
N ASP A 9 6.75 14.34 2.99
CA ASP A 9 8.11 13.84 3.20
C ASP A 9 8.28 12.43 2.63
N LEU A 10 7.27 11.56 2.82
CA LEU A 10 7.25 10.23 2.20
C LEU A 10 7.29 10.34 0.67
N CYS A 11 6.43 11.15 0.06
CA CYS A 11 6.44 11.37 -1.39
C CYS A 11 7.80 11.93 -1.86
N GLU A 12 8.37 12.92 -1.19
CA GLU A 12 9.68 13.49 -1.55
C GLU A 12 10.80 12.44 -1.44
N HIS A 13 10.77 11.58 -0.41
CA HIS A 13 11.72 10.47 -0.26
C HIS A 13 11.59 9.46 -1.40
N LEU A 14 10.38 9.02 -1.69
CA LEU A 14 10.11 8.03 -2.73
C LEU A 14 10.44 8.60 -4.11
N THR A 15 10.06 9.85 -4.38
CA THR A 15 10.41 10.57 -5.61
C THR A 15 11.92 10.69 -5.76
N GLY A 16 12.66 10.99 -4.68
CA GLY A 16 14.12 11.04 -4.69
C GLY A 16 14.77 9.68 -4.94
N MET A 17 14.18 8.58 -4.46
CA MET A 17 14.71 7.22 -4.67
C MET A 17 14.44 6.69 -6.08
N PHE A 18 13.25 6.93 -6.62
CA PHE A 18 12.83 6.37 -7.92
C PHE A 18 13.00 7.35 -9.08
N GLY A 19 13.26 8.63 -8.82
CA GLY A 19 13.42 9.66 -9.85
C GLY A 19 12.13 9.97 -10.63
N ILE A 20 10.97 9.57 -10.11
CA ILE A 20 9.64 9.80 -10.68
C ILE A 20 8.73 10.39 -9.62
N ASP A 21 7.72 11.15 -10.02
CA ASP A 21 6.73 11.66 -9.08
C ASP A 21 5.92 10.49 -8.48
N VAL A 22 6.06 10.27 -7.17
CA VAL A 22 5.38 9.18 -6.47
C VAL A 22 4.15 9.70 -5.75
N ASP A 23 3.00 9.48 -6.39
CA ASP A 23 1.67 9.69 -5.81
C ASP A 23 1.20 8.51 -4.94
N LEU A 24 -0.01 8.62 -4.39
CA LEU A 24 -0.67 7.57 -3.60
C LEU A 24 -0.61 6.20 -4.30
N ASN A 25 -0.88 6.15 -5.60
CA ASN A 25 -0.79 4.90 -6.35
C ASN A 25 0.63 4.33 -6.38
N GLY A 26 1.66 5.17 -6.51
CA GLY A 26 3.06 4.72 -6.46
C GLY A 26 3.43 4.21 -5.07
N VAL A 27 2.93 4.84 -4.01
CA VAL A 27 3.12 4.36 -2.63
C VAL A 27 2.45 3.00 -2.43
N LEU A 28 1.19 2.86 -2.84
CA LEU A 28 0.44 1.60 -2.76
C LEU A 28 1.10 0.48 -3.57
N PHE A 29 1.64 0.82 -4.74
CA PHE A 29 2.42 -0.11 -5.56
C PHE A 29 3.65 -0.64 -4.81
N LEU A 30 4.39 0.24 -4.13
CA LEU A 30 5.57 -0.15 -3.35
C LEU A 30 5.21 -1.01 -2.14
N VAL A 31 4.11 -0.69 -1.46
CA VAL A 31 3.56 -1.56 -0.39
C VAL A 31 3.24 -2.93 -0.97
N GLY A 32 2.54 -3.00 -2.11
CA GLY A 32 2.19 -4.26 -2.77
C GLY A 32 3.42 -5.11 -3.15
N ILE A 33 4.48 -4.47 -3.67
CA ILE A 33 5.75 -5.17 -3.98
C ILE A 33 6.34 -5.78 -2.72
N ARG A 34 6.39 -5.00 -1.63
CA ARG A 34 6.96 -5.42 -0.36
C ARG A 34 6.17 -6.57 0.26
N GLU A 35 4.84 -6.46 0.31
CA GLU A 35 3.94 -7.50 0.82
C GLU A 35 4.01 -8.79 0.00
N ARG A 36 4.23 -8.67 -1.32
CA ARG A 36 4.50 -9.85 -2.15
C ARG A 36 5.87 -10.45 -1.94
N GLY A 37 6.82 -9.74 -1.31
CA GLY A 37 8.22 -10.14 -1.26
C GLY A 37 8.89 -10.13 -2.64
N LEU A 38 8.38 -9.32 -3.58
CA LEU A 38 8.96 -9.18 -4.92
C LEU A 38 10.10 -8.17 -4.89
N THR A 39 11.15 -8.44 -5.67
CA THR A 39 12.18 -7.43 -5.96
C THR A 39 11.70 -6.48 -7.05
N PHE A 40 12.18 -5.25 -7.02
CA PHE A 40 11.84 -4.26 -8.05
C PHE A 40 12.29 -4.76 -9.43
N GLN A 41 11.32 -5.06 -10.29
CA GLN A 41 11.54 -5.59 -11.65
C GLN A 41 10.60 -4.89 -12.65
N ASN A 42 10.75 -5.22 -13.93
CA ASN A 42 9.83 -4.71 -14.95
C ASN A 42 8.48 -5.41 -14.85
N PHE A 43 7.54 -4.76 -14.16
CA PHE A 43 6.15 -5.20 -14.08
C PHE A 43 5.34 -4.74 -15.28
N SER A 44 4.48 -5.61 -15.78
CA SER A 44 3.48 -5.27 -16.80
C SER A 44 2.46 -4.27 -16.26
N LYS A 45 1.73 -3.57 -17.16
CA LYS A 45 0.70 -2.60 -16.74
C LYS A 45 -0.34 -3.22 -15.80
N GLU A 46 -0.76 -4.44 -16.10
CA GLU A 46 -1.72 -5.20 -15.27
C GLU A 46 -1.14 -5.56 -13.91
N GLU A 47 0.12 -6.03 -13.87
CA GLU A 47 0.78 -6.35 -12.59
C GLU A 47 0.93 -5.13 -11.70
N LYS A 48 1.24 -3.95 -12.28
CA LYS A 48 1.28 -2.70 -11.52
C LYS A 48 -0.06 -2.41 -10.86
N LEU A 49 -1.16 -2.54 -11.60
CA LEU A 49 -2.51 -2.35 -11.06
C LEU A 49 -2.81 -3.37 -9.96
N ASN A 50 -2.42 -4.64 -10.15
CA ASN A 50 -2.61 -5.68 -9.16
C ASN A 50 -1.84 -5.39 -7.86
N LEU A 51 -0.60 -4.90 -7.96
CA LEU A 51 0.22 -4.52 -6.80
C LEU A 51 -0.34 -3.28 -6.08
N ILE A 52 -0.84 -2.28 -6.81
CA ILE A 52 -1.53 -1.12 -6.22
C ILE A 52 -2.78 -1.55 -5.45
N ASN A 53 -3.59 -2.42 -6.05
CA ASN A 53 -4.78 -2.97 -5.42
C ASN A 53 -4.41 -3.78 -4.19
N LEU A 54 -3.37 -4.59 -4.26
CA LEU A 54 -2.85 -5.35 -3.13
C LEU A 54 -2.43 -4.41 -1.99
N GLY A 55 -1.64 -3.38 -2.26
CA GLY A 55 -1.24 -2.41 -1.25
C GLY A 55 -2.44 -1.76 -0.57
N SER A 56 -3.46 -1.39 -1.34
CA SER A 56 -4.71 -0.82 -0.80
C SER A 56 -5.44 -1.83 0.09
N CYS A 57 -5.52 -3.08 -0.34
CA CYS A 57 -6.11 -4.17 0.45
C CYS A 57 -5.35 -4.40 1.76
N THR A 58 -4.01 -4.40 1.74
CA THR A 58 -3.20 -4.52 2.96
C THR A 58 -3.50 -3.40 3.95
N LEU A 59 -3.61 -2.15 3.48
CA LEU A 59 -3.96 -1.02 4.35
C LEU A 59 -5.37 -1.17 4.93
N TYR A 60 -6.35 -1.53 4.10
CA TYR A 60 -7.72 -1.78 4.56
C TYR A 60 -7.83 -2.98 5.51
N HIS A 61 -6.97 -3.99 5.34
CA HIS A 61 -6.87 -5.13 6.24
C HIS A 61 -6.29 -4.70 7.59
N GLU A 62 -5.26 -3.86 7.62
CA GLU A 62 -4.73 -3.28 8.87
C GLU A 62 -5.79 -2.46 9.62
N MET A 63 -6.69 -1.79 8.88
CA MET A 63 -7.86 -1.10 9.44
C MET A 63 -8.98 -2.03 9.90
N GLY A 64 -8.93 -3.31 9.59
CA GLY A 64 -10.00 -4.28 9.88
C GLY A 64 -11.27 -4.11 9.03
N LEU A 65 -11.18 -3.43 7.87
CA LEU A 65 -12.29 -3.26 6.92
C LEU A 65 -12.49 -4.47 6.02
N ILE A 66 -11.40 -5.16 5.70
CA ILE A 66 -11.39 -6.39 4.90
C ILE A 66 -10.61 -7.47 5.65
N GLU A 67 -10.78 -8.73 5.27
CA GLU A 67 -10.13 -9.89 5.90
C GLU A 67 -9.37 -10.69 4.85
N SER A 68 -8.15 -11.14 5.18
CA SER A 68 -7.42 -12.07 4.32
C SER A 68 -8.12 -13.43 4.31
N CYS A 69 -8.60 -13.86 3.14
CA CYS A 69 -9.27 -15.15 2.94
C CYS A 69 -8.33 -16.27 2.47
N GLY A 70 -7.03 -16.03 2.40
CA GLY A 70 -6.04 -16.98 1.90
C GLY A 70 -5.42 -16.52 0.59
N ASN A 71 -4.89 -17.45 -0.19
CA ASN A 71 -4.29 -17.16 -1.50
C ASN A 71 -5.11 -17.80 -2.62
N ASP A 72 -5.18 -17.13 -3.77
CA ASP A 72 -5.81 -17.65 -4.98
C ASP A 72 -4.94 -18.74 -5.65
N ALA A 73 -5.39 -19.30 -6.78
CA ALA A 73 -4.69 -20.36 -7.52
C ALA A 73 -3.29 -19.92 -8.00
N GLU A 74 -3.12 -18.63 -8.25
CA GLU A 74 -1.85 -18.01 -8.62
C GLU A 74 -1.01 -17.56 -7.39
N GLY A 75 -1.44 -17.93 -6.19
CA GLY A 75 -0.78 -17.58 -4.94
C GLY A 75 -0.96 -16.11 -4.53
N TRP A 76 -1.91 -15.37 -5.12
CA TRP A 76 -2.23 -13.99 -4.73
C TRP A 76 -3.07 -13.93 -3.47
N PRO A 77 -2.70 -13.12 -2.46
CA PRO A 77 -3.52 -12.96 -1.27
C PRO A 77 -4.89 -12.38 -1.65
N VAL A 78 -5.94 -13.12 -1.34
CA VAL A 78 -7.33 -12.74 -1.60
C VAL A 78 -7.88 -12.11 -0.34
N PHE A 79 -8.47 -10.93 -0.49
CA PHE A 79 -9.13 -10.23 0.61
C PHE A 79 -10.64 -10.21 0.36
N ARG A 80 -11.40 -10.43 1.42
CA ARG A 80 -12.85 -10.31 1.40
C ARG A 80 -13.27 -9.10 2.21
N GLN A 81 -14.12 -8.27 1.62
CA GLN A 81 -14.69 -7.13 2.32
C GLN A 81 -15.59 -7.60 3.47
N LYS A 82 -15.41 -7.02 4.67
CA LYS A 82 -16.34 -7.29 5.78
C LYS A 82 -17.65 -6.59 5.49
N ALA A 83 -18.77 -7.28 5.70
CA ALA A 83 -20.11 -6.74 5.46
C ALA A 83 -20.43 -5.47 6.28
N LEU A 84 -19.68 -5.22 7.36
CA LEU A 84 -19.81 -4.07 8.25
C LEU A 84 -18.90 -2.89 7.86
N ALA A 85 -18.13 -2.99 6.78
CA ALA A 85 -17.25 -1.91 6.36
C ALA A 85 -18.08 -0.65 6.03
N PRO A 86 -17.86 0.48 6.70
CA PRO A 86 -18.56 1.71 6.38
C PRO A 86 -18.30 2.12 4.93
N VAL A 87 -19.32 2.59 4.24
CA VAL A 87 -19.15 3.25 2.93
C VAL A 87 -18.54 4.61 3.20
N ILE A 88 -17.20 4.66 3.19
CA ILE A 88 -16.44 5.89 3.38
C ILE A 88 -16.54 6.72 2.09
N ALA A 89 -16.75 8.03 2.20
CA ALA A 89 -16.70 8.96 1.08
C ALA A 89 -15.33 8.90 0.38
N GLU A 90 -15.29 9.11 -0.94
CA GLU A 90 -14.07 8.93 -1.73
C GLU A 90 -12.92 9.86 -1.28
N GLU A 91 -13.24 11.09 -0.89
CA GLU A 91 -12.27 12.04 -0.32
C GLU A 91 -11.62 11.52 0.97
N LEU A 92 -12.41 10.85 1.81
CA LEU A 92 -11.98 10.38 3.11
C LEU A 92 -11.20 9.07 2.98
N LYS A 93 -11.54 8.22 1.99
CA LYS A 93 -10.75 7.04 1.62
C LYS A 93 -9.32 7.43 1.26
N LEU A 94 -9.15 8.44 0.40
CA LEU A 94 -7.82 8.89 -0.03
C LEU A 94 -6.97 9.36 1.15
N LYS A 95 -7.52 10.23 2.02
CA LYS A 95 -6.81 10.68 3.23
C LYS A 95 -6.46 9.52 4.17
N THR A 96 -7.39 8.59 4.34
CA THR A 96 -7.18 7.41 5.19
C THR A 96 -6.05 6.54 4.66
N LEU A 97 -6.04 6.26 3.35
CA LEU A 97 -4.97 5.50 2.71
C LEU A 97 -3.61 6.20 2.86
N GLN A 98 -3.56 7.53 2.75
CA GLN A 98 -2.33 8.29 2.97
C GLN A 98 -1.81 8.15 4.41
N ASP A 99 -2.68 8.24 5.43
CA ASP A 99 -2.29 8.08 6.84
C ASP A 99 -1.81 6.64 7.12
N CYS A 100 -2.54 5.64 6.63
CA CYS A 100 -2.18 4.23 6.76
C CYS A 100 -0.85 3.92 6.05
N ALA A 101 -0.65 4.42 4.83
CA ALA A 101 0.59 4.25 4.09
C ALA A 101 1.76 4.91 4.83
N LEU A 102 1.58 6.13 5.35
CA LEU A 102 2.60 6.81 6.14
C LEU A 102 3.00 5.98 7.36
N ARG A 103 2.04 5.45 8.11
CA ARG A 103 2.29 4.56 9.26
C ARG A 103 3.02 3.29 8.85
N TYR A 104 2.59 2.65 7.77
CA TYR A 104 3.24 1.46 7.22
C TYR A 104 4.72 1.74 6.93
N PHE A 105 5.01 2.79 6.16
CA PHE A 105 6.39 3.17 5.84
C PHE A 105 7.18 3.56 7.09
N LYS A 106 6.58 4.27 8.06
CA LYS A 106 7.24 4.60 9.33
C LYS A 106 7.75 3.34 10.03
N LYS A 107 6.91 2.29 10.12
CA LYS A 107 7.32 0.98 10.66
C LYS A 107 8.42 0.33 9.82
N VAL A 108 8.32 0.38 8.49
CA VAL A 108 9.35 -0.14 7.58
C VAL A 108 10.70 0.54 7.78
N PHE A 109 10.72 1.87 7.95
CA PHE A 109 11.95 2.63 8.18
C PHE A 109 12.53 2.43 9.57
N ASP A 110 11.69 2.15 10.57
CA ASP A 110 12.11 1.84 11.94
C ASP A 110 12.68 0.40 12.06
N GLY A 111 12.38 -0.46 11.09
CA GLY A 111 12.88 -1.84 11.04
C GLY A 111 12.06 -2.82 11.88
N GLU A 112 10.82 -2.46 12.24
CA GLU A 112 9.92 -3.34 13.01
C GLU A 112 9.22 -4.42 12.16
N VAL A 113 9.46 -4.46 10.85
CA VAL A 113 8.74 -5.31 9.88
C VAL A 113 9.67 -6.00 8.90
#